data_AF-A0A7X5VMT1-F1
#
_entry.id   AF-A0A7X5VMT1-F1
#
_cell.length_a   1.000
_cell.length_b   1.000
_cell.length_c   1.000
_cell.angle_alpha   90.00
_cell.angle_beta   90.00
_cell.angle_gamma   90.00
#
_symmetry.space_group_name_H-M   'P 1'
#
loop_
_entity.id
_entity.type
_entity.pdbx_description
1 polymer ?
#
loop_
_entity_poly.entity_id
_entity_poly.type
_entity_poly.pdbx_seq_one_letter_code
_entity_poly.pdbx_strand_id
1 'polypeptide(L)' 'GLGQNPARQAALGAGLPDSIPAMTVNKVCGSGLKAVVLAAQAIKCGDAEVVVAGGMESMSNAPYLIKTARDGFRMGH' A
#
# COMPACT_ATOMS: atom_id res chain seq x y z
N GLY A 1 5.13 10.91 4.68
CA GLY A 1 4.89 9.49 4.31
C GLY A 1 3.54 9.38 3.61
N LEU A 2 3.17 8.20 3.12
CA LEU A 2 1.96 8.01 2.29
C LEU A 2 0.64 7.94 3.09
N GLY A 3 0.66 8.26 4.39
CA GLY A 3 -0.48 8.04 5.29
C GLY A 3 -0.71 6.56 5.62
N GLN A 4 -1.82 6.26 6.28
CA GLN A 4 -2.18 4.89 6.65
C GLN A 4 -2.79 4.16 5.45
N ASN A 5 -2.27 2.97 5.15
CA ASN A 5 -2.81 2.03 4.15
C ASN A 5 -3.27 2.70 2.83
N PRO A 6 -2.34 3.07 1.92
CA PRO A 6 -2.67 3.71 0.65
C PRO A 6 -3.72 2.98 -0.20
N ALA A 7 -3.79 1.65 -0.17
CA ALA A 7 -4.85 0.89 -0.84
C ALA A 7 -6.26 1.23 -0.29
N ARG A 8 -6.37 1.45 1.02
CA ARG A 8 -7.62 1.88 1.66
C ARG A 8 -7.97 3.32 1.28
N GLN A 9 -6.99 4.21 1.23
CA GLN A 9 -7.21 5.59 0.77
C GLN A 9 -7.73 5.61 -0.68
N ALA A 10 -7.14 4.80 -1.56
CA ALA A 10 -7.60 4.67 -2.94
C ALA A 10 -9.03 4.10 -3.03
N ALA A 11 -9.36 3.06 -2.24
CA ALA A 11 -10.70 2.49 -2.20
C ALA A 11 -11.77 3.51 -1.77
N LEU A 12 -11.52 4.26 -0.69
CA LEU A 12 -12.42 5.32 -0.23
C LEU A 12 -12.52 6.47 -1.24
N GLY A 13 -11.40 6.87 -1.85
CA GLY A 13 -11.37 7.89 -2.90
C GLY A 13 -12.12 7.48 -4.18
N ALA A 14 -12.22 6.18 -4.45
CA ALA A 14 -13.02 5.61 -5.53
C ALA A 14 -14.50 5.41 -5.18
N GLY A 15 -14.92 5.77 -3.96
CA GLY A 15 -16.31 5.64 -3.50
C GLY A 15 -16.73 4.24 -3.06
N LEU A 16 -15.77 3.33 -2.80
CA LEU A 16 -16.10 2.02 -2.25
C LEU A 16 -16.57 2.15 -0.79
N PRO A 17 -17.56 1.33 -0.35
CA PRO A 17 -18.04 1.34 1.03
C PRO A 17 -16.93 1.08 2.05
N ASP A 18 -17.07 1.66 3.23
CA ASP A 18 -16.10 1.50 4.32
C ASP A 18 -16.05 0.07 4.87
N SER A 19 -17.10 -0.72 4.68
CA SER A 19 -17.16 -2.15 4.99
C SER A 19 -16.21 -3.01 4.14
N ILE A 20 -15.73 -2.53 2.99
CA ILE A 20 -14.85 -3.29 2.10
C ILE A 20 -13.40 -3.31 2.64
N PRO A 21 -12.82 -4.47 2.99
CA PRO A 21 -11.46 -4.54 3.49
C PRO A 21 -10.45 -4.17 2.39
N ALA A 22 -9.34 -3.53 2.77
CA ALA A 22 -8.25 -3.19 1.86
C ALA A 22 -6.90 -3.31 2.57
N MET A 23 -5.87 -3.76 1.86
CA MET A 23 -4.50 -3.81 2.36
C MET A 23 -3.50 -3.36 1.29
N THR A 24 -2.42 -2.73 1.72
CA THR A 24 -1.34 -2.31 0.82
C THR A 24 -0.25 -3.38 0.80
N VAL A 25 0.09 -3.87 -0.39
CA VAL A 25 1.12 -4.90 -0.59
C VAL A 25 2.42 -4.24 -1.04
N ASN A 26 3.53 -4.53 -0.34
CA ASN A 26 4.87 -4.12 -0.75
C ASN A 26 5.75 -5.34 -1.02
N LYS A 27 6.06 -5.56 -2.29
CA LYS A 27 7.05 -6.49 -2.82
C LYS A 27 7.88 -5.81 -3.92
N VAL A 28 8.30 -4.57 -3.67
CA VAL A 28 9.04 -3.71 -4.62
C VAL A 28 8.32 -3.70 -5.99
N CYS A 29 9.02 -3.86 -7.11
CA CYS A 29 8.47 -3.90 -8.45
C CYS A 29 7.43 -5.03 -8.65
N GLY A 30 7.51 -6.10 -7.87
CA GLY A 30 6.55 -7.20 -7.90
C GLY A 30 5.26 -6.96 -7.11
N SER A 31 5.07 -5.80 -6.49
CA SER A 31 3.92 -5.52 -5.60
C SER A 31 2.57 -5.69 -6.30
N GLY A 32 2.42 -5.10 -7.50
CA GLY A 32 1.16 -5.14 -8.25
C GLY A 32 0.77 -6.56 -8.64
N LEU A 33 1.73 -7.34 -9.15
CA LEU A 33 1.48 -8.74 -9.51
C LEU A 33 1.24 -9.61 -8.26
N LYS A 34 1.94 -9.33 -7.14
CA LYS A 34 1.68 -10.06 -5.90
C LYS A 34 0.27 -9.80 -5.36
N ALA A 35 -0.27 -8.58 -5.52
CA ALA A 35 -1.66 -8.30 -5.17
C ALA A 35 -2.64 -9.16 -5.99
N VAL A 36 -2.41 -9.32 -7.30
CA VAL A 36 -3.22 -10.21 -8.17
C VAL A 36 -3.11 -11.67 -7.73
N VAL A 37 -1.90 -12.14 -7.40
CA VAL A 37 -1.70 -13.50 -6.86
C VAL A 37 -2.48 -13.71 -5.56
N LEU A 38 -2.47 -12.75 -4.65
CA LEU A 38 -3.21 -12.83 -3.38
C LEU A 38 -4.72 -12.82 -3.61
N ALA A 39 -5.22 -12.00 -4.54
CA ALA A 39 -6.64 -12.00 -4.93
C ALA A 39 -7.08 -13.36 -5.48
N ALA A 40 -6.30 -13.94 -6.39
CA ALA A 40 -6.57 -15.27 -6.92
C ALA A 40 -6.54 -16.35 -5.82
N GLN A 41 -5.63 -16.24 -4.85
CA GLN A 41 -5.57 -17.15 -3.70
C GLN A 41 -6.84 -17.04 -2.84
N ALA A 42 -7.28 -15.83 -2.49
CA ALA A 42 -8.50 -15.61 -1.70
C ALA A 42 -9.74 -16.19 -2.40
N ILE A 43 -9.87 -15.98 -3.71
CA ILE A 43 -10.98 -16.55 -4.50
C ILE A 43 -10.90 -18.08 -4.51
N LYS A 44 -9.72 -18.66 -4.73
CA LYS A 44 -9.53 -20.11 -4.72
C LYS A 44 -9.80 -20.76 -3.36
N CYS A 45 -9.53 -20.04 -2.27
CA CYS A 45 -9.83 -20.50 -0.91
C CYS A 45 -11.32 -20.35 -0.54
N GLY A 46 -12.11 -19.65 -1.35
CA GLY A 46 -13.50 -19.34 -1.04
C GLY A 46 -13.69 -18.18 -0.06
N ASP A 47 -12.63 -17.40 0.21
CA ASP A 47 -12.66 -16.27 1.14
C ASP A 47 -13.28 -15.00 0.52
N ALA A 48 -13.30 -14.93 -0.82
CA ALA A 48 -13.86 -13.80 -1.56
C ALA A 48 -14.37 -14.24 -2.93
N GLU A 49 -15.41 -13.58 -3.44
CA GLU A 49 -15.92 -13.81 -4.80
C GLU A 49 -15.37 -12.80 -5.81
N VAL A 50 -15.15 -11.56 -5.37
CA VAL A 50 -14.66 -10.46 -6.21
C VAL A 50 -13.62 -9.66 -5.43
N VAL A 51 -12.48 -9.37 -6.06
CA VAL A 51 -11.38 -8.62 -5.46
C VAL A 51 -10.81 -7.64 -6.48
N VAL A 52 -10.63 -6.37 -6.09
CA VAL A 52 -9.86 -5.39 -6.86
C VAL A 52 -8.38 -5.56 -6.49
N ALA A 53 -7.52 -5.78 -7.48
CA ALA A 53 -6.09 -5.99 -7.28
C ALA A 53 -5.26 -5.23 -8.33
N GLY A 54 -4.05 -4.80 -7.94
CA GLY A 54 -3.15 -4.04 -8.79
C GLY A 54 -2.07 -3.33 -7.98
N GLY A 55 -1.55 -2.23 -8.52
CA GLY A 55 -0.57 -1.37 -7.84
C GLY A 55 -0.66 0.07 -8.31
N MET A 56 -0.19 0.99 -7.47
CA MET A 56 -0.03 2.41 -7.77
C MET A 56 1.30 2.90 -7.22
N GLU A 57 1.90 3.90 -7.85
CA GLU A 57 3.19 4.47 -7.44
C GLU A 57 3.30 5.92 -7.92
N SER A 58 4.10 6.73 -7.22
CA SER A 58 4.51 8.05 -7.67
C SER A 58 5.94 8.35 -7.24
N MET A 59 6.89 7.96 -8.10
CA MET A 59 8.32 8.17 -7.82
C MET A 59 8.69 9.64 -7.71
N SER A 60 8.03 10.51 -8.47
CA SER A 60 8.25 11.97 -8.42
C SER A 60 7.88 12.59 -7.07
N ASN A 61 6.96 11.97 -6.32
CA ASN A 61 6.47 12.48 -5.03
C ASN A 61 7.15 11.80 -3.82
N ALA A 62 8.22 11.03 -4.02
CA ALA A 62 8.96 10.40 -2.93
C ALA A 62 9.64 11.47 -2.04
N PRO A 63 9.43 11.45 -0.71
CA PRO A 63 9.97 12.47 0.18
C PRO A 63 11.45 12.25 0.49
N TYR A 64 12.16 13.34 0.77
CA TYR A 64 13.45 13.27 1.46
C TYR A 64 13.25 12.83 2.91
N LEU A 65 14.16 12.00 3.41
CA LEU A 65 14.10 11.46 4.77
C LEU A 65 15.41 11.74 5.49
N ILE A 66 15.31 12.18 6.75
CA ILE A 66 16.44 12.21 7.67
C ILE A 66 16.14 11.29 8.85
N LYS A 67 16.85 10.16 8.92
CA LYS A 67 16.51 9.04 9.81
C LYS A 67 16.63 9.37 11.29
N THR A 68 17.61 10.19 11.66
CA THR A 68 17.99 10.50 13.05
C THR A 68 17.34 11.77 13.59
N ALA A 69 16.55 12.49 12.78
CA ALA A 69 15.98 13.79 13.18
C ALA A 69 15.08 13.72 14.42
N ARG A 70 14.47 12.55 14.70
CA ARG A 70 13.64 12.35 15.89
C ARG A 70 14.45 12.40 17.19
N ASP A 71 15.64 11.81 17.18
CA ASP A 71 16.47 11.64 18.38
C ASP A 71 17.55 12.74 18.50
N GLY A 72 17.67 13.58 17.47
CA GLY A 72 18.64 14.67 17.39
C GLY A 72 19.93 14.29 16.68
N PHE A 73 20.65 15.30 16.20
CA PHE A 73 21.97 15.14 15.56
C PHE A 73 23.08 15.47 16.55
N ARG A 74 24.18 14.72 16.48
CA ARG A 74 25.43 15.16 17.09
C ARG A 74 26.08 16.18 16.15
N MET A 75 26.65 17.25 16.70
CA MET A 75 27.35 18.25 15.89
C MET A 75 28.43 17.56 15.02
N GLY A 76 28.36 17.73 13.70
CA GLY A 76 29.30 17.13 12.73
C GLY A 76 28.84 15.82 12.07
N HIS A 77 27.64 15.32 12.37
CA HIS A 77 27.03 14.15 11.74
C HIS A 77 25.56 14.38 11.38
#